data_AF-A0A8A3S4U9-F1
#
_entry.id   AF-A0A8A3S4U9-F1
#
_cell.length_a   1.000
_cell.length_b   1.000
_cell.length_c   1.000
_cell.angle_alpha   90.00
_cell.angle_beta   90.00
_cell.angle_gamma   90.00
#
_symmetry.space_group_name_H-M   'P 1'
#
loop_
_entity.id
_entity.type
_entity.pdbx_description
1 polymer ?
#
loop_
_entity_poly.entity_id
_entity_poly.type
_entity_poly.pdbx_seq_one_letter_code
_entity_poly.pdbx_strand_id
1 'polypeptide(L)'
;MKNEGKAMVLKVAMASAVVLMLAACVAPASAVDFADNNQTYIEMANGAFYDPHGDDTYYFNFSKPGGGLKAIHITNSITNKNGAVYANQNLNGTFYISDTSKDPGCSDSAILMFGVPGAANTTNLALSITASGYNWTLTPTIMFPPSGSLTHYSNVSIGTFGNGHFLKNGRDLVNCKWRPYFDEDYPMYYGQNMTNTSDTYKVMFIDTGLGTLNATGLNLTDNGMIKVDYGVTGYNGNALFDIYTWCNQSKQGKSVSWTNRITGTGSSGWTIGF
;
A
#
# COMPACT_ATOMS: atom_id res chain seq x y z
N MET A 1 -68.16 -26.80 -10.95
CA MET A 1 -67.69 -25.53 -10.34
C MET A 1 -66.72 -25.84 -9.22
N LYS A 2 -65.41 -25.93 -9.49
CA LYS A 2 -64.32 -25.94 -8.49
C LYS A 2 -63.00 -26.17 -9.24
N ASN A 3 -62.29 -25.10 -9.60
CA ASN A 3 -60.80 -25.13 -9.69
C ASN A 3 -60.12 -23.80 -10.06
N GLU A 4 -60.85 -22.72 -10.36
CA GLU A 4 -60.21 -21.49 -10.84
C GLU A 4 -59.54 -20.64 -9.74
N GLY A 5 -59.89 -20.84 -8.46
CA GLY A 5 -59.31 -20.07 -7.35
C GLY A 5 -57.88 -20.44 -6.96
N LYS A 6 -57.40 -21.66 -7.27
CA LYS A 6 -56.06 -22.13 -6.86
C LYS A 6 -54.94 -21.65 -7.79
N ALA A 7 -55.23 -21.42 -9.06
CA ALA A 7 -54.23 -20.98 -10.04
C ALA A 7 -53.86 -19.49 -9.88
N MET A 8 -54.79 -18.65 -9.40
CA MET A 8 -54.54 -17.22 -9.20
C MET A 8 -53.72 -16.92 -7.94
N VAL A 9 -53.93 -17.68 -6.86
CA VAL A 9 -53.17 -17.53 -5.60
C VAL A 9 -51.70 -17.95 -5.78
N LEU A 10 -51.41 -18.92 -6.64
CA LEU A 10 -50.04 -19.38 -6.90
C LEU A 10 -49.22 -18.36 -7.73
N LYS A 11 -49.86 -17.65 -8.67
CA LYS A 11 -49.19 -16.62 -9.48
C LYS A 11 -48.89 -15.33 -8.71
N VAL A 12 -49.76 -14.95 -7.77
CA VAL A 12 -49.52 -13.80 -6.89
C VAL A 12 -48.45 -14.12 -5.82
N ALA A 13 -48.42 -15.36 -5.31
CA ALA A 13 -47.38 -15.80 -4.38
C ALA A 13 -45.99 -15.89 -5.03
N MET A 14 -45.88 -16.31 -6.29
CA MET A 14 -44.61 -16.34 -7.02
C MET A 14 -44.08 -14.93 -7.37
N ALA A 15 -44.96 -13.98 -7.72
CA ALA A 15 -44.53 -12.61 -7.98
C ALA A 15 -43.99 -11.91 -6.72
N SER A 16 -44.62 -12.12 -5.56
CA SER A 16 -44.15 -11.56 -4.29
C SER A 16 -42.85 -12.19 -3.79
N ALA A 17 -42.60 -13.49 -4.05
CA ALA A 17 -41.35 -14.13 -3.68
C ALA A 17 -40.15 -13.65 -4.52
N VAL A 18 -40.37 -13.29 -5.79
CA VAL A 18 -39.32 -12.74 -6.67
C VAL A 18 -39.01 -11.28 -6.30
N VAL A 19 -40.02 -10.48 -5.91
CA VAL A 19 -39.79 -9.10 -5.43
C VAL A 19 -39.16 -9.07 -4.03
N LEU A 20 -39.47 -10.03 -3.14
CA LEU A 20 -38.78 -10.15 -1.84
C LEU A 20 -37.33 -10.66 -1.98
N MET A 21 -37.02 -11.49 -2.98
CA MET A 21 -35.63 -11.90 -3.27
C MET A 21 -34.79 -10.83 -3.98
N LEU A 22 -35.41 -9.83 -4.60
CA LEU A 22 -34.72 -8.61 -5.09
C LEU A 22 -34.43 -7.61 -3.99
N ALA A 23 -35.08 -7.74 -2.83
CA ALA A 23 -34.68 -7.12 -1.57
C ALA A 23 -33.70 -8.02 -0.80
N ALA A 24 -32.84 -8.77 -1.52
CA ALA A 24 -31.60 -9.27 -0.94
C ALA A 24 -30.84 -8.04 -0.45
N CYS A 25 -31.00 -7.77 0.84
CA CYS A 25 -30.22 -6.81 1.59
C CYS A 25 -28.78 -7.01 1.17
N VAL A 26 -28.25 -6.05 0.40
CA VAL A 26 -26.83 -5.77 0.46
C VAL A 26 -26.65 -5.33 1.89
N ALA A 27 -26.38 -6.29 2.78
CA ALA A 27 -25.82 -5.95 4.07
C ALA A 27 -24.66 -4.99 3.72
N PRO A 28 -24.55 -3.82 4.39
CA PRO A 28 -23.34 -3.04 4.22
C PRO A 28 -22.20 -4.03 4.44
N ALA A 29 -21.32 -4.18 3.45
CA ALA A 29 -20.06 -4.88 3.68
C ALA A 29 -19.51 -4.23 4.93
N SER A 30 -19.48 -4.98 6.03
CA SER A 30 -19.03 -4.41 7.29
C SER A 30 -17.60 -4.00 7.00
N ALA A 31 -17.31 -2.71 7.07
CA ALA A 31 -15.94 -2.23 6.91
C ALA A 31 -15.11 -2.97 7.95
N VAL A 32 -14.15 -3.77 7.48
CA VAL A 32 -13.22 -4.47 8.36
C VAL A 32 -11.97 -3.62 8.41
N ASP A 33 -11.39 -3.46 9.59
CA ASP A 33 -10.09 -2.84 9.72
C ASP A 33 -8.99 -3.82 9.22
N PHE A 34 -7.71 -3.41 9.25
CA PHE A 34 -6.66 -4.41 9.11
C PHE A 34 -6.81 -5.45 10.23
N ALA A 35 -6.37 -6.67 9.97
CA ALA A 35 -6.39 -7.73 10.97
C ALA A 35 -5.66 -7.32 12.26
N ASP A 36 -4.58 -6.54 12.13
CA ASP A 36 -3.83 -5.91 13.22
C ASP A 36 -3.05 -4.70 12.65
N ASN A 37 -2.66 -3.73 13.48
CA ASN A 37 -1.82 -2.61 13.06
C ASN A 37 -0.35 -2.99 12.94
N ASN A 38 0.04 -4.09 13.58
CA ASN A 38 1.42 -4.55 13.61
C ASN A 38 1.48 -6.07 13.76
N GLN A 39 2.65 -6.66 13.54
CA GLN A 39 2.88 -8.10 13.69
C GLN A 39 1.87 -8.93 12.90
N THR A 40 1.59 -8.50 11.67
CA THR A 40 0.56 -9.07 10.80
C THR A 40 1.09 -9.35 9.41
N TYR A 41 0.40 -10.23 8.68
CA TYR A 41 0.70 -10.54 7.30
C TYR A 41 -0.22 -9.72 6.39
N ILE A 42 0.38 -9.10 5.37
CA ILE A 42 -0.35 -8.30 4.39
C ILE A 42 -0.05 -8.84 3.00
N GLU A 43 -1.10 -9.14 2.25
CA GLU A 43 -1.05 -9.58 0.86
C GLU A 43 -0.68 -8.44 -0.09
N MET A 44 0.22 -8.73 -1.02
CA MET A 44 0.64 -7.78 -2.05
C MET A 44 -0.26 -7.91 -3.30
N ALA A 45 -0.73 -6.79 -3.83
CA ALA A 45 -1.62 -6.69 -4.98
C ALA A 45 -1.07 -7.32 -6.28
N ASN A 46 0.25 -7.41 -6.40
CA ASN A 46 0.96 -8.05 -7.52
C ASN A 46 1.74 -9.31 -7.09
N GLY A 47 1.44 -9.88 -5.93
CA GLY A 47 2.23 -10.93 -5.31
C GLY A 47 3.49 -10.39 -4.62
N ALA A 48 3.97 -11.10 -3.61
CA ALA A 48 5.19 -10.72 -2.91
C ALA A 48 6.40 -11.12 -3.79
N PHE A 49 7.27 -10.17 -4.15
CA PHE A 49 8.38 -10.44 -5.07
C PHE A 49 9.34 -11.51 -4.53
N TYR A 50 9.67 -11.43 -3.23
CA TYR A 50 10.53 -12.42 -2.58
C TYR A 50 9.75 -13.56 -1.90
N ASP A 51 8.43 -13.41 -1.78
CA ASP A 51 7.47 -14.37 -1.17
C ASP A 51 8.08 -15.32 -0.12
N PRO A 52 8.49 -14.80 1.05
CA PRO A 52 9.18 -15.61 2.05
C PRO A 52 8.29 -16.70 2.68
N HIS A 53 6.97 -16.66 2.44
CA HIS A 53 5.98 -17.52 3.08
C HIS A 53 5.22 -18.43 2.10
N GLY A 54 5.32 -18.20 0.79
CA GLY A 54 4.62 -18.99 -0.22
C GLY A 54 3.14 -18.62 -0.36
N ASP A 55 2.76 -17.41 0.06
CA ASP A 55 1.37 -16.97 0.19
C ASP A 55 1.13 -15.52 -0.26
N ASP A 56 2.08 -14.95 -1.01
CA ASP A 56 2.03 -13.59 -1.54
C ASP A 56 1.96 -12.49 -0.46
N THR A 57 2.32 -12.81 0.78
CA THR A 57 2.34 -11.86 1.89
C THR A 57 3.75 -11.47 2.35
N TYR A 58 3.81 -10.30 3.00
CA TYR A 58 4.92 -9.97 3.88
C TYR A 58 4.46 -9.82 5.33
N TYR A 59 5.33 -10.22 6.25
CA TYR A 59 5.16 -9.96 7.67
C TYR A 59 5.57 -8.53 8.04
N PHE A 60 4.62 -7.73 8.50
CA PHE A 60 4.81 -6.36 9.00
C PHE A 60 5.15 -6.42 10.48
N ASN A 61 6.37 -6.04 10.85
CA ASN A 61 6.92 -6.16 12.20
C ASN A 61 7.64 -4.88 12.64
N PHE A 62 6.88 -3.98 13.24
CA PHE A 62 7.39 -2.79 13.92
C PHE A 62 7.52 -3.09 15.41
N SER A 63 8.72 -3.42 15.89
CA SER A 63 8.86 -3.95 17.26
C SER A 63 8.80 -2.93 18.41
N LYS A 64 8.77 -1.62 18.12
CA LYS A 64 8.78 -0.56 19.15
C LYS A 64 8.32 0.82 18.64
N PRO A 65 7.87 1.72 19.53
CA PRO A 65 7.54 3.10 19.16
C PRO A 65 8.72 3.82 18.51
N GLY A 66 8.45 4.55 17.43
CA GLY A 66 9.45 5.29 16.67
C GLY A 66 10.47 4.44 15.89
N GLY A 67 10.41 3.10 15.99
CA GLY A 67 11.20 2.19 15.16
C GLY A 67 10.77 2.29 13.70
N GLY A 68 11.72 2.21 12.76
CA GLY A 68 11.42 2.18 11.33
C GLY A 68 11.06 3.51 10.67
N LEU A 69 10.60 4.53 11.42
CA LEU A 69 10.03 5.78 10.86
C LEU A 69 11.05 6.79 10.30
N LYS A 70 12.33 6.69 10.67
CA LYS A 70 13.31 7.77 10.43
C LYS A 70 14.19 7.57 9.19
N ALA A 71 14.01 6.46 8.50
CA ALA A 71 14.93 6.00 7.47
C ALA A 71 14.38 6.15 6.06
N ILE A 72 13.12 5.78 5.86
CA ILE A 72 12.52 5.75 4.54
C ILE A 72 11.73 7.02 4.34
N HIS A 73 11.86 7.65 3.17
CA HIS A 73 11.17 8.89 2.86
C HIS A 73 10.61 8.88 1.44
N ILE A 74 9.58 9.68 1.24
CA ILE A 74 9.13 10.10 -0.09
C ILE A 74 9.73 11.46 -0.41
N THR A 75 10.33 11.61 -1.59
CA THR A 75 10.91 12.87 -2.07
C THR A 75 10.60 13.10 -3.55
N ASN A 76 10.53 14.35 -3.99
CA ASN A 76 10.45 14.70 -5.41
C ASN A 76 11.82 15.04 -6.02
N SER A 77 12.91 14.79 -5.28
CA SER A 77 14.26 15.16 -5.67
C SER A 77 15.29 14.13 -5.26
N ILE A 78 16.19 13.80 -6.19
CA ILE A 78 17.34 12.93 -5.95
C ILE A 78 18.38 13.56 -5.00
N THR A 79 18.32 14.87 -4.73
CA THR A 79 19.27 15.56 -3.84
C THR A 79 18.72 15.79 -2.44
N ASN A 80 17.40 15.75 -2.24
CA ASN A 80 16.78 15.87 -0.92
C ASN A 80 16.33 14.51 -0.38
N LYS A 81 17.24 13.80 0.29
CA LYS A 81 16.97 12.45 0.82
C LYS A 81 15.97 12.41 1.99
N ASN A 82 15.75 13.52 2.69
CA ASN A 82 14.86 13.56 3.85
C ASN A 82 13.39 13.75 3.47
N GLY A 83 13.11 13.95 2.18
CA GLY A 83 11.75 14.13 1.70
C GLY A 83 11.04 15.35 2.27
N ALA A 84 9.73 15.36 2.06
CA ALA A 84 8.80 16.33 2.61
C ALA A 84 7.37 15.79 2.48
N VAL A 85 6.41 16.52 3.03
CA VAL A 85 4.98 16.30 2.76
C VAL A 85 4.63 17.01 1.46
N TYR A 86 4.25 16.22 0.45
CA TYR A 86 3.85 16.70 -0.87
C TYR A 86 2.33 16.56 -1.00
N ALA A 87 1.61 17.67 -0.83
CA ALA A 87 0.17 17.72 -0.98
C ALA A 87 -0.24 18.21 -2.37
N ASN A 88 -1.50 17.96 -2.76
CA ASN A 88 -2.09 18.44 -4.01
C ASN A 88 -1.31 18.03 -5.27
N GLN A 89 -0.75 16.83 -5.28
CA GLN A 89 -0.05 16.30 -6.44
C GLN A 89 -1.04 15.91 -7.55
N ASN A 90 -0.56 15.91 -8.78
CA ASN A 90 -1.37 15.56 -9.95
C ASN A 90 -1.65 14.04 -9.98
N LEU A 91 -2.68 13.64 -10.74
CA LEU A 91 -3.00 12.23 -10.99
C LEU A 91 -1.90 11.48 -11.74
N ASN A 92 -0.97 12.19 -12.37
CA ASN A 92 0.23 11.63 -12.98
C ASN A 92 1.44 12.36 -12.41
N GLY A 93 2.47 11.62 -12.02
CA GLY A 93 3.64 12.23 -11.42
C GLY A 93 4.77 11.24 -11.18
N THR A 94 5.83 11.79 -10.61
CA THR A 94 7.04 11.05 -10.25
C THR A 94 7.41 11.42 -8.82
N PHE A 95 7.71 10.42 -8.02
CA PHE A 95 8.40 10.58 -6.75
C PHE A 95 9.52 9.56 -6.60
N TYR A 96 10.33 9.74 -5.58
CA TYR A 96 11.45 8.87 -5.26
C TYR A 96 11.30 8.35 -3.84
N ILE A 97 11.74 7.12 -3.63
CA ILE A 97 11.87 6.49 -2.32
C ILE A 97 13.34 6.56 -1.94
N SER A 98 13.64 7.29 -0.87
CA SER A 98 14.99 7.44 -0.35
C SER A 98 15.16 6.73 0.98
N ASP A 99 16.37 6.21 1.19
CA ASP A 99 16.81 5.65 2.47
C ASP A 99 17.90 6.55 3.06
N THR A 100 17.72 6.91 4.33
CA THR A 100 18.68 7.64 5.17
C THR A 100 19.12 6.83 6.39
N SER A 101 18.79 5.54 6.46
CA SER A 101 19.27 4.64 7.50
C SER A 101 20.79 4.57 7.48
N LYS A 102 21.38 4.50 8.68
CA LYS A 102 22.83 4.37 8.85
C LYS A 102 23.30 2.91 8.86
N ASP A 103 22.42 2.00 9.27
CA ASP A 103 22.69 0.56 9.39
C ASP A 103 21.39 -0.20 9.07
N PRO A 104 21.31 -0.99 7.99
CA PRO A 104 22.30 -1.18 6.90
C PRO A 104 22.59 0.03 6.02
N GLY A 105 21.64 0.96 5.90
CA GLY A 105 21.61 1.82 4.73
C GLY A 105 21.08 1.13 3.46
N CYS A 106 20.24 0.09 3.56
CA CYS A 106 19.54 -0.48 2.40
C CYS A 106 18.28 -1.25 2.79
N SER A 107 17.38 -1.42 1.82
CA SER A 107 16.24 -2.34 1.90
C SER A 107 16.16 -3.22 0.66
N ASP A 108 15.74 -4.48 0.79
CA ASP A 108 15.73 -5.43 -0.34
C ASP A 108 14.55 -5.21 -1.29
N SER A 109 13.40 -4.77 -0.77
CA SER A 109 12.28 -4.30 -1.61
C SER A 109 11.52 -3.15 -0.96
N ALA A 110 11.05 -2.20 -1.78
CA ALA A 110 10.07 -1.20 -1.38
C ALA A 110 8.65 -1.64 -1.77
N ILE A 111 7.71 -1.35 -0.89
CA ILE A 111 6.29 -1.63 -1.02
C ILE A 111 5.55 -0.30 -0.98
N LEU A 112 4.77 -0.03 -2.01
CA LEU A 112 3.89 1.13 -2.06
C LEU A 112 2.56 0.77 -1.39
N MET A 113 2.12 1.59 -0.44
CA MET A 113 0.73 1.62 -0.01
C MET A 113 0.02 2.73 -0.80
N PHE A 114 -0.94 2.36 -1.64
CA PHE A 114 -1.80 3.31 -2.33
C PHE A 114 -3.18 3.29 -1.71
N GLY A 115 -3.70 4.46 -1.33
CA GLY A 115 -4.99 4.61 -0.66
C GLY A 115 -5.90 5.61 -1.35
N VAL A 116 -7.21 5.38 -1.24
CA VAL A 116 -8.25 6.34 -1.61
C VAL A 116 -9.32 6.37 -0.50
N PRO A 117 -10.09 7.46 -0.35
CA PRO A 117 -11.17 7.51 0.64
C PRO A 117 -12.10 6.31 0.52
N GLY A 118 -12.51 5.72 1.63
CA GLY A 118 -13.27 4.47 1.69
C GLY A 118 -14.56 4.53 0.88
N ALA A 119 -15.26 5.66 0.98
CA ALA A 119 -16.50 5.93 0.26
C ALA A 119 -16.31 6.30 -1.23
N ALA A 120 -15.07 6.43 -1.71
CA ALA A 120 -14.81 6.83 -3.09
C ALA A 120 -15.28 5.78 -4.10
N ASN A 121 -15.90 6.20 -5.19
CA ASN A 121 -16.23 5.30 -6.30
C ASN A 121 -14.96 4.98 -7.10
N THR A 122 -14.54 3.71 -7.09
CA THR A 122 -13.32 3.21 -7.71
C THR A 122 -13.55 2.21 -8.84
N THR A 123 -14.78 2.07 -9.34
CA THR A 123 -15.10 1.06 -10.37
C THR A 123 -14.21 1.14 -11.61
N ASN A 124 -13.85 2.36 -12.02
CA ASN A 124 -13.01 2.62 -13.19
C ASN A 124 -11.57 3.01 -12.82
N LEU A 125 -11.19 2.96 -11.54
CA LEU A 125 -9.85 3.32 -11.11
C LEU A 125 -8.84 2.36 -11.75
N ALA A 126 -7.83 2.95 -12.41
CA ALA A 126 -6.65 2.24 -12.88
C ALA A 126 -5.41 3.07 -12.53
N LEU A 127 -4.61 2.53 -11.61
CA LEU A 127 -3.30 3.04 -11.23
C LEU A 127 -2.23 2.26 -11.98
N SER A 128 -1.52 2.92 -12.90
CA SER A 128 -0.34 2.36 -13.55
C SER A 128 0.93 2.79 -12.83
N ILE A 129 1.80 1.84 -12.51
CA ILE A 129 3.10 2.09 -11.87
C ILE A 129 4.22 1.57 -12.76
N THR A 130 5.20 2.43 -13.01
CA THR A 130 6.52 2.07 -13.53
C THR A 130 7.57 2.51 -12.52
N ALA A 131 8.59 1.70 -12.28
CA ALA A 131 9.65 2.04 -11.35
C ALA A 131 11.05 1.79 -11.92
N SER A 132 12.02 2.56 -11.45
CA SER A 132 13.43 2.36 -11.72
C SER A 132 14.20 2.31 -10.40
N GLY A 133 15.18 1.43 -10.30
CA GLY A 133 15.89 1.21 -9.04
C GLY A 133 16.79 -0.01 -9.10
N TYR A 134 17.31 -0.41 -7.95
CA TYR A 134 18.25 -1.53 -7.86
C TYR A 134 17.55 -2.81 -7.43
N ASN A 135 17.99 -3.94 -7.95
CA ASN A 135 17.66 -5.26 -7.42
C ASN A 135 18.93 -6.12 -7.37
N TRP A 136 18.96 -7.08 -6.45
CA TRP A 136 20.10 -7.96 -6.22
C TRP A 136 19.63 -9.31 -5.68
N THR A 137 20.48 -10.32 -5.81
CA THR A 137 20.26 -11.61 -5.17
C THR A 137 20.39 -11.47 -3.66
N LEU A 138 19.39 -11.95 -2.92
CA LEU A 138 19.38 -11.92 -1.46
C LEU A 138 20.60 -12.65 -0.86
N THR A 139 21.20 -12.05 0.17
CA THR A 139 22.29 -12.66 0.93
C THR A 139 21.83 -13.13 2.30
N PRO A 140 22.49 -14.17 2.86
CA PRO A 140 22.28 -14.55 4.26
C PRO A 140 22.97 -13.59 5.24
N THR A 141 23.88 -12.74 4.76
CA THR A 141 24.55 -11.73 5.59
C THR A 141 23.62 -10.56 5.86
N ILE A 142 23.55 -10.19 7.13
CA ILE A 142 22.88 -8.99 7.60
C ILE A 142 23.50 -7.77 6.90
N MET A 143 22.66 -7.01 6.20
CA MET A 143 22.79 -5.56 6.05
C MET A 143 23.76 -4.96 5.02
N PHE A 144 23.99 -5.60 3.86
CA PHE A 144 24.40 -4.90 2.64
C PHE A 144 24.20 -5.79 1.40
N PRO A 145 23.80 -5.27 0.22
CA PRO A 145 23.85 -6.06 -1.02
C PRO A 145 25.30 -6.52 -1.30
N PRO A 146 25.53 -7.70 -1.90
CA PRO A 146 26.88 -8.18 -2.17
C PRO A 146 27.67 -7.20 -3.04
N SER A 147 28.98 -7.05 -2.76
CA SER A 147 29.88 -6.26 -3.59
C SER A 147 29.92 -6.85 -5.01
N GLY A 148 29.49 -6.05 -5.99
CA GLY A 148 29.53 -6.41 -7.41
C GLY A 148 28.24 -7.01 -8.00
N SER A 149 27.13 -7.06 -7.26
CA SER A 149 25.85 -7.62 -7.74
C SER A 149 24.73 -6.59 -7.92
N LEU A 150 25.05 -5.29 -7.94
CA LEU A 150 24.05 -4.23 -8.06
C LEU A 150 23.67 -4.00 -9.51
N THR A 151 22.46 -4.42 -9.88
CA THR A 151 21.89 -4.11 -11.19
C THR A 151 20.83 -3.03 -11.04
N HIS A 152 21.00 -1.92 -11.78
CA HIS A 152 19.98 -0.89 -11.89
C HIS A 152 19.03 -1.22 -13.05
N TYR A 153 17.76 -1.36 -12.75
CA TYR A 153 16.71 -1.57 -13.72
C TYR A 153 15.99 -0.25 -13.99
N SER A 154 15.74 0.04 -15.26
CA SER A 154 15.04 1.27 -15.69
C SER A 154 13.69 0.92 -16.29
N ASN A 155 12.68 1.71 -15.95
CA ASN A 155 11.33 1.60 -16.48
C ASN A 155 10.70 0.20 -16.35
N VAL A 156 10.88 -0.43 -15.19
CA VAL A 156 10.22 -1.70 -14.87
C VAL A 156 8.73 -1.46 -14.71
N SER A 157 7.92 -2.13 -15.55
CA SER A 157 6.47 -2.13 -15.40
C SER A 157 6.09 -2.93 -14.15
N ILE A 158 5.67 -2.24 -13.08
CA ILE A 158 5.24 -2.90 -11.83
C ILE A 158 3.83 -3.46 -11.99
N GLY A 159 2.96 -2.74 -12.69
CA GLY A 159 1.61 -3.23 -13.00
C GLY A 159 0.59 -2.12 -13.20
N THR A 160 -0.65 -2.55 -13.44
CA THR A 160 -1.82 -1.67 -13.42
C THR A 160 -2.85 -2.22 -12.45
N PHE A 161 -3.22 -1.41 -11.48
CA PHE A 161 -4.01 -1.80 -10.31
C PHE A 161 -5.35 -1.06 -10.29
N GLY A 162 -6.44 -1.81 -10.25
CA GLY A 162 -7.79 -1.26 -10.11
C GLY A 162 -8.54 -1.78 -8.89
N ASN A 163 -9.86 -1.60 -8.90
CA ASN A 163 -10.76 -1.92 -7.78
C ASN A 163 -10.60 -3.33 -7.18
N GLY A 164 -10.20 -4.31 -8.00
CA GLY A 164 -10.00 -5.70 -7.55
C GLY A 164 -8.84 -5.91 -6.59
N HIS A 165 -7.89 -4.97 -6.54
CA HIS A 165 -6.61 -5.11 -5.82
C HIS A 165 -6.59 -4.42 -4.45
N PHE A 166 -7.67 -3.75 -4.05
CA PHE A 166 -7.78 -3.26 -2.68
C PHE A 166 -7.80 -4.44 -1.71
N LEU A 167 -7.09 -4.26 -0.59
CA LEU A 167 -6.93 -5.25 0.45
C LEU A 167 -8.30 -5.69 1.00
N LYS A 168 -8.43 -7.00 1.24
CA LYS A 168 -9.64 -7.61 1.78
C LYS A 168 -9.29 -8.50 2.97
N ASN A 169 -10.22 -8.60 3.91
CA ASN A 169 -10.22 -9.65 4.91
C ASN A 169 -11.32 -10.66 4.52
N GLY A 170 -10.92 -11.78 3.93
CA GLY A 170 -11.85 -12.70 3.30
C GLY A 170 -12.54 -12.06 2.10
N ARG A 171 -13.86 -11.81 2.21
CA ARG A 171 -14.65 -11.15 1.16
C ARG A 171 -14.85 -9.66 1.39
N ASP A 172 -14.56 -9.18 2.59
CA ASP A 172 -14.87 -7.82 3.00
C ASP A 172 -13.70 -6.90 2.70
N LEU A 173 -14.00 -5.72 2.18
CA LEU A 173 -13.02 -4.70 1.87
C LEU A 173 -12.44 -4.13 3.16
N VAL A 174 -11.11 -4.07 3.24
CA VAL A 174 -10.44 -3.39 4.33
C VAL A 174 -10.61 -1.88 4.15
N ASN A 175 -11.19 -1.22 5.15
CA ASN A 175 -11.45 0.22 5.11
C ASN A 175 -11.17 0.84 6.49
N CYS A 176 -10.03 1.51 6.62
CA CYS A 176 -9.43 1.88 7.90
C CYS A 176 -9.12 3.37 7.98
N LYS A 177 -9.11 3.95 9.18
CA LYS A 177 -8.62 5.32 9.42
C LYS A 177 -7.11 5.41 9.59
N TRP A 178 -6.44 4.31 9.88
CA TRP A 178 -5.02 4.23 10.24
C TRP A 178 -4.29 3.25 9.32
N ARG A 179 -2.96 3.38 9.22
CA ARG A 179 -2.09 2.49 8.44
C ARG A 179 -1.24 1.57 9.33
N PRO A 180 -0.78 0.40 8.85
CA PRO A 180 0.03 -0.51 9.63
C PRO A 180 1.30 0.16 10.17
N TYR A 181 1.44 0.19 11.48
CA TYR A 181 2.59 0.67 12.22
C TYR A 181 2.48 0.23 13.70
N PHE A 182 3.52 0.42 14.51
CA PHE A 182 3.51 0.10 15.94
C PHE A 182 2.37 0.80 16.71
N ASP A 183 2.10 2.07 16.40
CA ASP A 183 1.03 2.83 17.06
C ASP A 183 -0.34 2.48 16.44
N GLU A 184 -1.34 2.16 17.27
CA GLU A 184 -2.67 1.65 16.85
C GLU A 184 -3.47 2.62 15.96
N ASP A 185 -3.19 3.92 16.04
CA ASP A 185 -3.87 4.98 15.28
C ASP A 185 -2.88 5.81 14.45
N TYR A 186 -1.92 5.14 13.80
CA TYR A 186 -0.97 5.85 12.94
C TYR A 186 -1.67 6.37 11.67
N PRO A 187 -1.62 7.68 11.37
CA PRO A 187 -2.42 8.29 10.32
C PRO A 187 -2.00 7.85 8.90
N MET A 188 -2.97 7.81 7.99
CA MET A 188 -2.80 7.57 6.54
C MET A 188 -2.12 8.72 5.81
N TYR A 189 -2.31 9.96 6.27
CA TYR A 189 -1.70 11.14 5.66
C TYR A 189 -1.41 12.23 6.69
N TYR A 190 -0.52 13.17 6.32
CA TYR A 190 -0.11 14.23 7.23
C TYR A 190 -1.30 15.14 7.55
N GLY A 191 -1.62 15.30 8.83
CA GLY A 191 -2.70 16.16 9.29
C GLY A 191 -4.08 15.50 9.34
N GLN A 192 -4.18 14.20 9.10
CA GLN A 192 -5.43 13.46 9.29
C GLN A 192 -5.98 13.64 10.71
N ASN A 193 -7.27 13.95 10.82
CA ASN A 193 -7.94 14.04 12.11
C ASN A 193 -8.36 12.64 12.59
N MET A 194 -7.57 12.03 13.47
CA MET A 194 -7.82 10.69 14.00
C MET A 194 -9.08 10.57 14.88
N THR A 195 -9.71 11.68 15.26
CA THR A 195 -11.02 11.65 15.94
C THR A 195 -12.19 11.58 14.97
N ASN A 196 -11.97 11.81 13.66
CA ASN A 196 -13.01 11.70 12.63
C ASN A 196 -13.13 10.26 12.15
N THR A 197 -14.10 9.52 12.68
CA THR A 197 -14.33 8.12 12.32
C THR A 197 -14.83 7.90 10.89
N SER A 198 -15.22 8.96 10.18
CA SER A 198 -15.64 8.88 8.78
C SER A 198 -14.48 9.02 7.79
N ASP A 199 -13.32 9.51 8.23
CA ASP A 199 -12.12 9.68 7.38
C ASP A 199 -11.36 8.35 7.27
N THR A 200 -11.95 7.44 6.50
CA THR A 200 -11.47 6.08 6.26
C THR A 200 -10.94 5.93 4.86
N TYR A 201 -10.05 4.95 4.65
CA TYR A 201 -9.39 4.66 3.40
C TYR A 201 -9.37 3.17 3.13
N LYS A 202 -9.62 2.82 1.87
CA LYS A 202 -9.29 1.50 1.32
C LYS A 202 -7.94 1.58 0.65
N VAL A 203 -7.11 0.56 0.86
CA VAL A 203 -5.71 0.57 0.45
C VAL A 203 -5.33 -0.69 -0.33
N MET A 204 -4.29 -0.60 -1.12
CA MET A 204 -3.60 -1.73 -1.75
C MET A 204 -2.11 -1.61 -1.47
N PHE A 205 -1.42 -2.75 -1.34
CA PHE A 205 0.02 -2.82 -1.15
C PHE A 205 0.66 -3.38 -2.41
N ILE A 206 1.65 -2.70 -2.96
CA ILE A 206 2.25 -3.04 -4.26
C ILE A 206 3.74 -3.22 -4.04
N ASP A 207 4.24 -4.44 -4.28
CA ASP A 207 5.67 -4.71 -4.19
C ASP A 207 6.37 -4.21 -5.47
N THR A 208 7.41 -3.41 -5.32
CA THR A 208 8.19 -2.93 -6.48
C THR A 208 9.24 -3.96 -6.94
N GLY A 209 9.63 -4.90 -6.09
CA GLY A 209 10.79 -5.76 -6.29
C GLY A 209 12.12 -5.00 -6.34
N LEU A 210 12.13 -3.70 -6.03
CA LEU A 210 13.30 -2.83 -6.10
C LEU A 210 13.71 -2.40 -4.69
N GLY A 211 15.00 -2.45 -4.42
CA GLY A 211 15.60 -2.07 -3.15
C GLY A 211 16.15 -0.65 -3.14
N THR A 212 16.23 -0.08 -1.94
CA THR A 212 16.85 1.24 -1.70
C THR A 212 18.29 1.06 -1.23
N LEU A 213 19.15 2.02 -1.57
CA LEU A 213 20.57 2.04 -1.24
C LEU A 213 21.01 3.41 -0.72
N ASN A 214 21.45 3.45 0.54
CA ASN A 214 22.13 4.58 1.16
C ASN A 214 23.64 4.32 1.32
N ALA A 215 24.28 3.89 0.24
CA ALA A 215 25.72 3.62 0.25
C ALA A 215 26.52 4.90 -0.02
N THR A 216 27.14 5.46 1.03
CA THR A 216 28.07 6.59 0.87
C THR A 216 29.29 6.18 0.07
N GLY A 217 29.63 6.93 -0.98
CA GLY A 217 30.84 6.71 -1.79
C GLY A 217 30.66 5.81 -3.01
N LEU A 218 29.44 5.32 -3.28
CA LEU A 218 29.09 4.68 -4.56
C LEU A 218 28.44 5.70 -5.50
N ASN A 219 28.82 5.67 -6.78
CA ASN A 219 28.15 6.44 -7.84
C ASN A 219 26.91 5.66 -8.30
N LEU A 220 25.82 5.77 -7.55
CA LEU A 220 24.56 5.10 -7.85
C LEU A 220 23.65 6.01 -8.69
N THR A 221 22.95 5.43 -9.67
CA THR A 221 21.84 6.08 -10.36
C THR A 221 20.80 6.53 -9.33
N ASP A 222 20.26 7.73 -9.51
CA ASP A 222 19.30 8.37 -8.60
C ASP A 222 19.74 8.35 -7.13
N ASN A 223 21.07 8.34 -6.88
CA ASN A 223 21.65 8.24 -5.54
C ASN A 223 21.19 7.03 -4.73
N GLY A 224 20.86 5.93 -5.41
CA GLY A 224 20.38 4.69 -4.80
C GLY A 224 18.90 4.70 -4.40
N MET A 225 18.16 5.74 -4.81
CA MET A 225 16.72 5.83 -4.62
C MET A 225 15.98 4.96 -5.64
N ILE A 226 14.72 4.64 -5.33
CA ILE A 226 13.79 4.08 -6.31
C ILE A 226 12.98 5.23 -6.89
N LYS A 227 13.02 5.40 -8.21
CA LYS A 227 12.13 6.32 -8.93
C LYS A 227 10.81 5.61 -9.20
N VAL A 228 9.70 6.24 -8.84
CA VAL A 228 8.34 5.74 -9.10
C VAL A 228 7.62 6.74 -9.98
N ASP A 229 7.26 6.30 -11.19
CA ASP A 229 6.39 7.01 -12.11
C ASP A 229 4.98 6.40 -11.99
N TYR A 230 4.00 7.23 -11.66
CA TYR A 230 2.62 6.80 -11.46
C TYR A 230 1.64 7.55 -12.37
N GLY A 231 0.56 6.87 -12.75
CA GLY A 231 -0.56 7.46 -13.47
C GLY A 231 -1.88 6.88 -12.99
N VAL A 232 -2.78 7.74 -12.52
CA VAL A 232 -4.13 7.39 -12.10
C VAL A 232 -5.11 7.82 -13.19
N THR A 233 -5.87 6.85 -13.69
CA THR A 233 -6.90 7.06 -14.73
C THR A 233 -8.24 6.50 -14.28
N GLY A 234 -9.33 7.00 -14.88
CA GLY A 234 -10.71 6.59 -14.55
C GLY A 234 -11.15 6.93 -13.12
N TYR A 235 -10.35 7.72 -12.39
CA TYR A 235 -10.62 8.23 -11.05
C TYR A 235 -10.09 9.66 -10.92
N ASN A 236 -10.92 10.58 -10.42
CA ASN A 236 -10.60 12.02 -10.28
C ASN A 236 -10.67 12.52 -8.83
N GLY A 237 -10.68 11.61 -7.85
CA GLY A 237 -10.76 11.95 -6.43
C GLY A 237 -9.41 11.95 -5.73
N ASN A 238 -9.46 12.01 -4.41
CA ASN A 238 -8.28 12.08 -3.56
C ASN A 238 -7.59 10.71 -3.46
N ALA A 239 -6.27 10.71 -3.46
CA ALA A 239 -5.48 9.50 -3.27
C ALA A 239 -4.17 9.79 -2.53
N LEU A 240 -3.58 8.77 -1.92
CA LEU A 240 -2.31 8.89 -1.20
C LEU A 240 -1.36 7.75 -1.56
N PHE A 241 -0.07 8.06 -1.48
CA PHE A 241 1.01 7.09 -1.46
C PHE A 241 1.79 7.18 -0.17
N ASP A 242 2.13 6.01 0.31
CA ASP A 242 2.93 5.75 1.49
C ASP A 242 3.85 4.58 1.21
N ILE A 243 4.96 4.48 1.96
CA ILE A 243 6.02 3.53 1.64
C ILE A 243 6.35 2.67 2.83
N TYR A 244 6.53 1.39 2.55
CA TYR A 244 7.10 0.40 3.44
C TYR A 244 8.34 -0.22 2.78
N THR A 245 9.25 -0.78 3.55
CA THR A 245 10.35 -1.56 2.98
C THR A 245 10.58 -2.87 3.71
N TRP A 246 10.78 -3.92 2.94
CA TRP A 246 11.10 -5.27 3.39
C TRP A 246 12.60 -5.53 3.34
N CYS A 247 13.09 -6.29 4.33
CA CYS A 247 14.47 -6.74 4.40
C CYS A 247 14.51 -8.25 4.67
N ASN A 248 15.30 -8.99 3.88
CA ASN A 248 15.57 -10.41 4.09
C ASN A 248 16.44 -10.65 5.34
N GLN A 249 17.33 -9.72 5.65
CA GLN A 249 18.22 -9.83 6.80
C GLN A 249 18.28 -8.51 7.56
N SER A 250 17.52 -8.44 8.64
CA SER A 250 17.56 -7.32 9.57
C SER A 250 17.68 -7.78 11.01
N LYS A 251 17.99 -6.85 11.92
CA LYS A 251 17.97 -7.12 13.37
C LYS A 251 16.59 -7.51 13.90
N GLN A 252 15.52 -7.28 13.13
CA GLN A 252 14.13 -7.66 13.43
C GLN A 252 13.69 -8.95 12.73
N GLY A 253 14.62 -9.62 12.02
CA GLY A 253 14.33 -10.79 11.20
C GLY A 253 13.96 -10.41 9.76
N LYS A 254 13.27 -11.34 9.09
CA LYS A 254 12.77 -11.18 7.72
C LYS A 254 11.39 -10.53 7.78
N SER A 255 11.31 -9.23 7.52
CA SER A 255 10.06 -8.50 7.70
C SER A 255 10.07 -7.13 7.03
N VAL A 256 8.87 -6.58 6.88
CA VAL A 256 8.64 -5.14 6.70
C VAL A 256 8.76 -4.47 8.06
N SER A 257 9.76 -3.61 8.22
CA SER A 257 10.02 -2.95 9.52
C SER A 257 10.41 -1.48 9.41
N TRP A 258 10.37 -0.91 8.20
CA TRP A 258 10.58 0.50 7.95
C TRP A 258 9.45 1.07 7.11
N THR A 259 9.16 2.34 7.36
CA THR A 259 8.13 3.09 6.66
C THR A 259 8.44 4.58 6.72
N ASN A 260 7.86 5.35 5.82
CA ASN A 260 7.88 6.81 5.92
C ASN A 260 7.12 7.30 7.15
N ARG A 261 7.64 8.38 7.76
CA ARG A 261 6.97 9.08 8.86
C ARG A 261 5.87 9.98 8.31
N ILE A 262 4.69 9.92 8.91
CA ILE A 262 3.55 10.77 8.50
C ILE A 262 3.24 11.88 9.48
N THR A 263 3.66 11.78 10.75
CA THR A 263 3.43 12.84 11.75
C THR A 263 4.71 13.28 12.47
N GLY A 264 4.78 14.57 12.78
CA GLY A 264 5.89 15.23 13.46
C GLY A 264 7.05 15.64 12.54
N THR A 265 8.20 15.92 13.15
CA THR A 265 9.40 16.36 12.41
C THR A 265 9.95 15.24 11.52
N GLY A 266 10.29 15.58 10.27
CA GLY A 266 10.80 14.61 9.29
C GLY A 266 9.68 13.80 8.63
N SER A 267 8.44 14.29 8.66
CA SER A 267 7.36 13.66 7.90
C SER A 267 7.60 13.76 6.40
N SER A 268 7.32 12.67 5.70
CA SER A 268 7.22 12.63 4.26
C SER A 268 6.01 11.80 3.83
N GLY A 269 5.32 12.27 2.80
CA GLY A 269 4.08 11.68 2.33
C GLY A 269 3.69 12.29 0.99
N TRP A 270 2.85 11.59 0.23
CA TRP A 270 2.46 12.03 -1.11
C TRP A 270 0.96 11.92 -1.28
N THR A 271 0.28 13.06 -1.43
CA THR A 271 -1.17 13.10 -1.56
C THR A 271 -1.61 13.84 -2.82
N ILE A 272 -2.65 13.30 -3.44
CA ILE A 272 -3.25 13.73 -4.71
C ILE A 272 -4.62 14.32 -4.39
N GLY A 273 -4.86 15.59 -4.76
CA GLY A 273 -6.16 16.25 -4.62
C GLY A 273 -6.63 16.61 -3.20
N PHE A 274 -5.73 16.63 -2.20
CA PHE A 274 -6.05 16.94 -0.79
C PHE A 274 -6.11 18.43 -0.47
#